data_AF-A0A7Y5BP32-F1
#
_entry.id   AF-A0A7Y5BP32-F1
#
_cell.length_a   1.000
_cell.length_b   1.000
_cell.length_c   1.000
_cell.angle_alpha   90.00
_cell.angle_beta   90.00
_cell.angle_gamma   90.00
#
_symmetry.space_group_name_H-M   'P 1'
#
loop_
_entity.id
_entity.type
_entity.pdbx_description
1 polymer ?
#
loop_
_entity_poly.entity_id
_entity_poly.type
_entity_poly.pdbx_seq_one_letter_code
_entity_poly.pdbx_strand_id
1 'polypeptide(L)'
;MKQSITLTIILLALTACASPQTPAGLLNPASVYCEQNGNQLEIITAEDGSQSGVCSFPDGSTCDEWAYYRGECGPATPISPTPFEPAENEGSGTGGDEPGNSMPPEATEAVVDWWGVIQSTPPGAQFDDYFERQDLRQMITFGIDAMDPVVKSQLEALRDTGKIVHLYGTLVSNVPDYNGSQLVVDRIEVEE
;
A
#
# COMPACT_ATOMS: atom_id res chain seq x y z
N MET A 1 -78.56 -20.22 -6.26
CA MET A 1 -78.44 -19.60 -7.60
C MET A 1 -77.94 -18.17 -7.40
N LYS A 2 -76.78 -17.82 -8.01
CA LYS A 2 -76.31 -16.44 -8.34
C LYS A 2 -75.95 -15.57 -7.10
N GLN A 3 -74.90 -14.76 -7.05
CA GLN A 3 -73.94 -14.24 -8.03
C GLN A 3 -72.73 -13.64 -7.30
N SER A 4 -71.62 -13.57 -8.02
CA SER A 4 -70.25 -13.18 -7.67
C SER A 4 -70.07 -11.73 -7.20
N ILE A 5 -69.14 -11.48 -6.26
CA ILE A 5 -68.30 -10.26 -6.28
C ILE A 5 -66.86 -10.65 -5.96
N THR A 6 -66.06 -10.57 -7.01
CA THR A 6 -64.60 -10.54 -7.07
C THR A 6 -64.06 -9.43 -6.16
N LEU A 7 -63.18 -9.75 -5.21
CA LEU A 7 -62.27 -8.77 -4.60
C LEU A 7 -60.83 -9.21 -4.83
N THR A 8 -60.18 -8.39 -5.63
CA THR A 8 -58.80 -8.41 -6.08
C THR A 8 -57.82 -8.21 -4.92
N ILE A 9 -56.60 -8.71 -5.13
CA ILE A 9 -55.33 -8.30 -4.49
C ILE A 9 -55.10 -8.89 -3.08
N ILE A 10 -54.21 -9.88 -3.00
CA ILE A 10 -52.96 -9.80 -2.22
C ILE A 10 -51.91 -10.63 -2.97
N LEU A 11 -50.94 -9.89 -3.49
CA LEU A 11 -49.73 -10.33 -4.15
C LEU A 11 -48.91 -11.19 -3.17
N LEU A 12 -48.91 -12.52 -3.36
CA LEU A 12 -48.07 -13.42 -2.58
C LEU A 12 -46.62 -13.30 -3.11
N ALA A 13 -45.76 -12.92 -2.19
CA ALA A 13 -44.36 -12.52 -2.34
C ALA A 13 -43.56 -13.34 -3.37
N LEU A 14 -42.91 -12.62 -4.28
CA LEU A 14 -41.74 -13.09 -4.99
C LEU A 14 -40.66 -13.42 -3.95
N THR A 15 -40.45 -14.71 -3.68
CA THR A 15 -39.24 -15.17 -2.99
C THR A 15 -38.08 -15.08 -4.00
N ALA A 16 -37.55 -13.88 -4.17
CA ALA A 16 -36.27 -13.68 -4.82
C ALA A 16 -35.20 -14.28 -3.88
N CYS A 17 -34.50 -15.32 -4.34
CA CYS A 17 -33.21 -15.67 -3.77
C CYS A 17 -32.29 -14.47 -3.99
N ALA A 18 -32.17 -13.60 -2.98
CA ALA A 18 -31.08 -12.67 -2.91
C ALA A 18 -29.82 -13.51 -2.71
N SER A 19 -29.06 -13.72 -3.78
CA SER A 19 -27.66 -14.14 -3.63
C SER A 19 -27.00 -13.12 -2.72
N PRO A 20 -26.27 -13.53 -1.67
CA PRO A 20 -25.47 -12.59 -0.90
C PRO A 20 -24.51 -11.93 -1.89
N GLN A 21 -24.75 -10.66 -2.19
CA GLN A 21 -23.76 -9.83 -2.84
C GLN A 21 -22.62 -9.76 -1.83
N THR A 22 -21.52 -10.44 -2.17
CA THR A 22 -20.26 -10.34 -1.46
C THR A 22 -20.02 -8.86 -1.21
N PRO A 23 -19.79 -8.43 0.04
CA PRO A 23 -19.37 -7.06 0.27
C PRO A 23 -18.12 -6.81 -0.59
N ALA A 24 -18.28 -6.02 -1.65
CA ALA A 24 -17.19 -5.47 -2.43
C ALA A 24 -16.48 -4.49 -1.49
N GLY A 25 -15.50 -5.00 -0.75
CA GLY A 25 -15.01 -4.31 0.44
C GLY A 25 -13.52 -4.46 0.73
N LEU A 26 -12.79 -5.23 -0.06
CA LEU A 26 -11.35 -5.00 -0.20
C LEU A 26 -11.13 -4.46 -1.60
N LEU A 27 -10.86 -3.16 -1.69
CA LEU A 27 -10.28 -2.61 -2.90
C LEU A 27 -8.96 -3.33 -3.14
N ASN A 28 -8.68 -3.67 -4.40
CA ASN A 28 -7.40 -4.26 -4.76
C ASN A 28 -6.28 -3.24 -4.40
N PRO A 29 -5.32 -3.58 -3.54
CA PRO A 29 -4.30 -2.64 -3.09
C PRO A 29 -3.44 -2.11 -4.25
N ALA A 30 -3.20 -2.91 -5.29
CA ALA A 30 -2.48 -2.48 -6.48
C ALA A 30 -3.27 -1.45 -7.31
N SER A 31 -4.58 -1.69 -7.48
CA SER A 31 -5.50 -0.74 -8.10
C SER A 31 -5.50 0.60 -7.38
N VAL A 32 -5.63 0.57 -6.04
CA VAL A 32 -5.65 1.76 -5.20
C VAL A 32 -4.31 2.50 -5.27
N TYR A 33 -3.20 1.79 -5.24
CA TYR A 33 -1.87 2.38 -5.37
C TYR A 33 -1.68 3.09 -6.71
N CYS A 34 -2.14 2.51 -7.82
CA CYS A 34 -2.11 3.15 -9.13
C CYS A 34 -2.82 4.53 -9.09
N GLU A 35 -4.06 4.56 -8.61
CA GLU A 35 -4.88 5.78 -8.58
C GLU A 35 -4.35 6.82 -7.58
N GLN A 36 -3.89 6.40 -6.40
CA GLN A 36 -3.35 7.32 -5.38
C GLN A 36 -2.07 8.01 -5.83
N ASN A 37 -1.28 7.39 -6.70
CA ASN A 37 -0.11 8.00 -7.32
C ASN A 37 -0.46 8.91 -8.52
N GLY A 38 -1.75 9.20 -8.73
CA GLY A 38 -2.22 10.11 -9.78
C GLY A 38 -2.24 9.49 -11.18
N ASN A 39 -2.14 8.16 -11.27
CA ASN A 39 -2.16 7.43 -12.53
C ASN A 39 -3.57 6.90 -12.83
N GLN A 40 -3.81 6.51 -14.08
CA GLN A 40 -5.10 6.00 -14.51
C GLN A 40 -5.12 4.47 -14.48
N LEU A 41 -6.02 3.88 -13.72
CA LEU A 41 -6.25 2.43 -13.70
C LEU A 41 -7.25 2.00 -14.78
N GLU A 42 -6.92 0.96 -15.53
CA GLU A 42 -7.81 0.26 -16.46
C GLU A 42 -7.94 -1.22 -16.05
N ILE A 43 -9.17 -1.70 -15.85
CA ILE A 43 -9.43 -3.12 -15.57
C ILE A 43 -9.72 -3.86 -16.88
N ILE A 44 -8.83 -4.77 -17.24
CA ILE A 44 -8.98 -5.65 -18.39
C ILE A 44 -9.64 -6.94 -17.93
N THR A 45 -10.70 -7.36 -18.62
CA THR A 45 -11.35 -8.67 -18.39
C THR A 45 -10.98 -9.61 -19.54
N ALA A 46 -10.36 -10.74 -19.22
CA ALA A 46 -10.03 -11.77 -20.20
C ALA A 46 -11.26 -12.62 -20.59
N GLU A 47 -11.13 -13.42 -21.66
CA GLU A 47 -12.22 -14.27 -22.17
C GLU A 47 -12.71 -15.31 -21.14
N ASP A 48 -11.85 -15.71 -20.20
CA ASP A 48 -12.19 -16.63 -19.10
C ASP A 48 -12.86 -15.93 -17.90
N GLY A 49 -13.07 -14.61 -17.98
CA GLY A 49 -13.67 -13.79 -16.94
C GLY A 49 -12.70 -13.34 -15.85
N SER A 50 -11.41 -13.68 -15.92
CA SER A 50 -10.40 -13.12 -15.03
C SER A 50 -10.21 -11.63 -15.29
N GLN A 51 -9.91 -10.86 -14.23
CA GLN A 51 -9.68 -9.42 -14.31
C GLN A 51 -8.24 -9.10 -13.90
N SER A 52 -7.62 -8.16 -14.60
CA SER A 52 -6.27 -7.64 -14.29
C SER A 52 -6.26 -6.13 -14.51
N GLY A 53 -5.65 -5.38 -13.60
CA GLY A 53 -5.49 -3.94 -13.76
C GLY A 53 -4.20 -3.57 -14.50
N VAL A 54 -4.29 -2.54 -15.32
CA VAL A 54 -3.15 -1.87 -15.96
C VAL A 54 -3.16 -0.40 -15.54
N CYS A 55 -2.03 0.04 -15.02
CA CYS A 55 -1.78 1.42 -14.66
C CYS A 55 -1.20 2.19 -15.84
N SER A 56 -1.83 3.30 -16.22
CA SER A 56 -1.40 4.19 -17.29
C SER A 56 -0.86 5.49 -16.71
N PHE A 57 0.34 5.86 -17.12
CA PHE A 57 1.07 7.00 -16.60
C PHE A 57 0.88 8.26 -17.47
N PRO A 58 1.09 9.48 -16.92
CA PRO A 58 1.00 10.73 -17.68
C PRO A 58 1.96 10.85 -18.87
N ASP A 59 3.08 10.12 -18.86
CA ASP A 59 4.03 10.05 -19.98
C ASP A 59 3.55 9.12 -21.12
N GLY A 60 2.39 8.47 -20.95
CA GLY A 60 1.77 7.55 -21.89
C GLY A 60 2.28 6.12 -21.79
N SER A 61 3.22 5.82 -20.90
CA SER A 61 3.63 4.44 -20.62
C SER A 61 2.57 3.72 -19.77
N THR A 62 2.60 2.38 -19.81
CA THR A 62 1.69 1.54 -19.04
C THR A 62 2.46 0.43 -18.31
N CYS A 63 1.91 -0.03 -17.20
CA CYS A 63 2.48 -1.06 -16.34
C CYS A 63 1.37 -1.86 -15.70
N ASP A 64 1.53 -3.18 -15.58
CA ASP A 64 0.59 -4.01 -14.82
C ASP A 64 0.45 -3.48 -13.39
N GLU A 65 -0.77 -3.42 -12.84
CA GLU A 65 -1.02 -2.77 -11.55
C GLU A 65 -0.18 -3.38 -10.42
N TRP A 66 0.03 -4.69 -10.45
CA TRP A 66 0.77 -5.42 -9.43
C TRP A 66 2.28 -5.29 -9.65
N ALA A 67 2.72 -5.23 -10.91
CA ALA A 67 4.09 -4.88 -11.25
C ALA A 67 4.43 -3.45 -10.80
N TYR A 68 3.52 -2.49 -10.99
CA TYR A 68 3.69 -1.12 -10.51
C TYR A 68 3.74 -1.07 -8.98
N TYR A 69 2.80 -1.76 -8.32
CA TYR A 69 2.73 -1.86 -6.86
C TYR A 69 4.02 -2.44 -6.24
N ARG A 70 4.67 -3.39 -6.93
CA ARG A 70 5.95 -3.99 -6.51
C ARG A 70 7.19 -3.23 -6.99
N GLY A 71 7.03 -2.14 -7.74
CA GLY A 71 8.14 -1.38 -8.31
C GLY A 71 8.89 -2.08 -9.45
N GLU A 72 8.27 -3.09 -10.08
CA GLU A 72 8.84 -3.84 -11.21
C GLU A 72 8.77 -3.04 -12.52
N CYS A 73 7.85 -2.08 -12.62
CA CYS A 73 7.81 -1.05 -13.64
C CYS A 73 7.22 0.25 -13.09
N GLY A 74 7.29 1.33 -13.86
CA GLY A 74 6.82 2.66 -13.50
C GLY A 74 6.96 3.62 -14.68
N PRO A 75 6.57 4.90 -14.51
CA PRO A 75 6.77 5.89 -15.55
C PRO A 75 8.26 6.05 -15.85
N ALA A 76 8.61 6.30 -17.11
CA ALA A 76 9.99 6.50 -17.55
C ALA A 76 10.64 7.74 -16.91
N THR A 77 9.82 8.61 -16.31
CA THR A 77 10.25 9.70 -15.44
C THR A 77 9.51 9.63 -14.11
N PRO A 78 10.20 9.46 -12.95
CA PRO A 78 9.55 9.51 -11.65
C PRO A 78 9.02 10.93 -11.43
N ILE A 79 7.69 11.07 -11.45
CA ILE A 79 7.01 12.34 -11.16
C ILE A 79 7.06 12.54 -9.64
N SER A 80 8.14 13.13 -9.15
CA SER A 80 8.20 13.63 -7.79
C SER A 80 7.13 14.74 -7.65
N PRO A 81 6.24 14.71 -6.63
CA PRO A 81 5.30 15.80 -6.43
C PRO A 81 6.09 16.96 -5.85
N THR A 82 6.56 17.88 -6.69
CA THR A 82 7.10 19.15 -6.22
C THR A 82 6.31 20.31 -6.82
N PRO A 83 5.95 21.33 -6.01
CA PRO A 83 4.98 22.35 -6.39
C PRO A 83 5.49 23.24 -7.53
N PHE A 84 4.56 23.64 -8.39
CA PHE A 84 4.62 24.76 -9.34
C PHE A 84 5.83 25.70 -9.20
N GLU A 85 6.71 25.72 -10.21
CA GLU A 85 6.88 26.85 -11.16
C GLU A 85 7.87 26.48 -12.30
N PRO A 86 7.86 27.21 -13.44
CA PRO A 86 7.96 26.59 -14.77
C PRO A 86 9.35 26.64 -15.43
N ALA A 87 9.51 25.70 -16.37
CA ALA A 87 10.29 25.70 -17.61
C ALA A 87 11.75 26.19 -17.54
N GLU A 88 12.71 25.34 -17.90
CA GLU A 88 13.22 25.28 -19.27
C GLU A 88 14.44 24.35 -19.46
N ASN A 89 14.42 23.70 -20.63
CA ASN A 89 15.55 23.33 -21.48
C ASN A 89 15.93 21.84 -21.59
N GLU A 90 15.97 21.46 -22.86
CA GLU A 90 16.13 20.15 -23.44
C GLU A 90 17.59 19.69 -23.42
N GLY A 91 17.77 18.37 -23.34
CA GLY A 91 19.08 17.72 -23.44
C GLY A 91 18.91 16.25 -23.82
N SER A 92 18.70 16.02 -25.12
CA SER A 92 18.68 14.71 -25.77
C SER A 92 19.99 13.93 -25.55
N GLY A 93 19.87 12.64 -25.22
CA GLY A 93 20.99 11.69 -25.16
C GLY A 93 20.50 10.25 -25.26
N THR A 94 20.51 9.70 -26.48
CA THR A 94 20.12 8.34 -26.85
C THR A 94 21.23 7.29 -26.64
N GLY A 95 20.80 6.06 -26.35
CA GLY A 95 21.54 4.78 -26.56
C GLY A 95 21.80 4.05 -25.24
N GLY A 96 21.51 2.76 -25.03
CA GLY A 96 21.08 1.66 -25.89
C GLY A 96 21.61 0.35 -25.25
N ASP A 97 20.71 -0.58 -24.97
CA ASP A 97 20.85 -2.06 -24.91
C ASP A 97 21.99 -2.72 -24.09
N GLU A 98 21.67 -3.29 -22.91
CA GLU A 98 21.37 -4.73 -22.70
C GLU A 98 21.32 -5.12 -21.20
N PRO A 99 20.64 -6.23 -20.84
CA PRO A 99 20.16 -6.51 -19.49
C PRO A 99 21.19 -7.25 -18.64
N GLY A 100 21.72 -6.55 -17.65
CA GLY A 100 22.31 -7.20 -16.48
C GLY A 100 21.20 -7.63 -15.54
N ASN A 101 20.99 -8.94 -15.38
CA ASN A 101 20.30 -9.53 -14.25
C ASN A 101 20.89 -8.97 -12.94
N SER A 102 20.32 -7.88 -12.44
CA SER A 102 20.51 -7.42 -11.07
C SER A 102 19.22 -7.75 -10.36
N MET A 103 19.32 -8.48 -9.24
CA MET A 103 18.20 -8.67 -8.32
C MET A 103 17.42 -7.36 -8.18
N PRO A 104 16.07 -7.38 -8.08
CA PRO A 104 15.35 -6.16 -7.73
C PRO A 104 15.98 -5.63 -6.44
N PRO A 105 16.35 -4.34 -6.38
CA PRO A 105 16.73 -3.75 -5.11
C PRO A 105 15.55 -3.99 -4.17
N GLU A 106 15.87 -4.48 -2.99
CA GLU A 106 15.05 -4.36 -1.80
C GLU A 106 14.18 -3.10 -1.91
N ALA A 107 12.85 -3.27 -1.95
CA ALA A 107 11.97 -2.13 -2.20
C ALA A 107 12.03 -1.22 -0.98
N THR A 108 12.84 -0.16 -1.10
CA THR A 108 13.09 0.82 -0.05
C THR A 108 12.18 2.03 -0.24
N GLU A 109 11.39 2.36 0.79
CA GLU A 109 10.52 3.54 0.84
C GLU A 109 11.02 4.52 1.91
N ALA A 110 11.05 5.82 1.59
CA ALA A 110 11.36 6.83 2.60
C ALA A 110 10.18 7.00 3.55
N VAL A 111 10.42 6.81 4.85
CA VAL A 111 9.45 7.04 5.91
C VAL A 111 9.67 8.44 6.47
N VAL A 112 8.64 9.27 6.34
CA VAL A 112 8.63 10.65 6.86
C VAL A 112 7.42 10.80 7.74
N ASP A 113 7.66 11.06 9.02
CA ASP A 113 6.62 11.41 10.00
C ASP A 113 5.53 10.34 10.16
N TRP A 114 5.92 9.06 10.13
CA TRP A 114 4.99 7.98 10.47
C TRP A 114 4.84 7.92 11.97
N TRP A 115 3.61 7.95 12.46
CA TRP A 115 3.34 7.95 13.90
C TRP A 115 2.60 6.70 14.37
N GLY A 116 2.89 6.32 15.61
CA GLY A 116 2.40 5.10 16.20
C GLY A 116 3.12 4.72 17.48
N VAL A 117 3.10 3.44 17.83
CA VAL A 117 3.69 2.91 19.05
C VAL A 117 4.73 1.83 18.75
N ILE A 118 5.71 1.69 19.64
CA ILE A 118 6.72 0.63 19.56
C ILE A 118 6.37 -0.46 20.58
N GLN A 119 6.33 -1.71 20.11
CA GLN A 119 5.98 -2.87 20.94
C GLN A 119 7.08 -3.92 20.87
N SER A 120 7.37 -4.56 22.00
CA SER A 120 8.23 -5.74 22.03
C SER A 120 7.46 -6.97 21.51
N THR A 121 8.19 -7.91 20.92
CA THR A 121 7.62 -9.23 20.62
C THR A 121 7.66 -10.15 21.86
N PRO A 122 6.86 -11.24 21.89
CA PRO A 122 6.91 -12.21 22.97
C PRO A 122 8.30 -12.88 23.10
N PRO A 123 8.73 -13.25 24.31
CA PRO A 123 10.00 -13.96 24.50
C PRO A 123 10.11 -15.22 23.63
N GLY A 124 11.21 -15.34 22.88
CA GLY A 124 11.45 -16.45 21.96
C GLY A 124 10.93 -16.22 20.54
N ALA A 125 10.34 -15.05 20.24
CA ALA A 125 10.12 -14.61 18.88
C ALA A 125 11.45 -14.43 18.13
N GLN A 126 11.40 -14.58 16.81
CA GLN A 126 12.57 -14.48 15.93
C GLN A 126 13.09 -13.04 15.75
N PHE A 127 12.23 -12.05 15.99
CA PHE A 127 12.52 -10.61 15.97
C PHE A 127 12.07 -10.02 17.30
N ASP A 128 12.64 -8.91 17.74
CA ASP A 128 12.52 -8.42 19.11
C ASP A 128 11.53 -7.27 19.31
N ASP A 129 11.23 -6.49 18.27
CA ASP A 129 10.22 -5.43 18.31
C ASP A 129 9.55 -5.17 16.96
N TYR A 130 8.52 -4.34 17.00
CA TYR A 130 7.85 -3.82 15.82
C TYR A 130 7.22 -2.46 16.11
N PHE A 131 7.06 -1.66 15.07
CA PHE A 131 6.29 -0.42 15.07
C PHE A 131 4.87 -0.71 14.58
N GLU A 132 3.87 -0.31 15.38
CA GLU A 132 2.46 -0.34 15.02
C GLU A 132 2.04 1.06 14.59
N ARG A 133 1.85 1.23 13.28
CA ARG A 133 1.47 2.49 12.66
C ARG A 133 0.00 2.79 12.91
N GLN A 134 -0.34 4.03 13.30
CA GLN A 134 -1.68 4.38 13.79
C GLN A 134 -2.43 5.44 12.96
N ASP A 135 -1.80 6.03 11.94
CA ASP A 135 -2.43 7.00 11.04
C ASP A 135 -3.43 6.36 10.05
N LEU A 136 -3.23 5.09 9.74
CA LEU A 136 -4.11 4.30 8.91
C LEU A 136 -5.16 3.60 9.78
N ARG A 137 -6.42 3.55 9.32
CA ARG A 137 -7.49 2.76 9.98
C ARG A 137 -7.27 1.24 9.85
N GLN A 138 -6.03 0.81 9.63
CA GLN A 138 -5.59 -0.56 9.45
C GLN A 138 -4.44 -0.80 10.42
N MET A 139 -4.39 -2.00 11.00
CA MET A 139 -3.31 -2.39 11.90
C MET A 139 -2.12 -2.84 11.04
N ILE A 140 -1.26 -1.90 10.65
CA ILE A 140 -0.06 -2.18 9.87
C ILE A 140 1.15 -2.14 10.80
N THR A 141 1.91 -3.24 10.79
CA THR A 141 3.08 -3.43 11.65
C THR A 141 4.32 -3.71 10.82
N PHE A 142 5.45 -3.15 11.27
CA PHE A 142 6.75 -3.24 10.62
C PHE A 142 7.80 -3.60 11.66
N GLY A 143 8.76 -4.48 11.34
CA GLY A 143 9.95 -4.64 12.17
C GLY A 143 10.70 -3.33 12.23
N ILE A 144 11.46 -3.07 13.30
CA ILE A 144 12.24 -1.84 13.41
C ILE A 144 13.68 -2.15 13.80
N ASP A 145 14.60 -1.38 13.25
CA ASP A 145 15.98 -1.34 13.74
C ASP A 145 16.54 0.06 13.49
N ALA A 146 17.71 0.35 14.03
CA ALA A 146 18.44 1.58 13.75
C ALA A 146 19.93 1.31 13.58
N MET A 147 20.54 1.96 12.58
CA MET A 147 21.99 1.89 12.37
C MET A 147 22.75 2.74 13.40
N ASP A 148 22.16 3.84 13.87
CA ASP A 148 22.73 4.69 14.91
C ASP A 148 22.48 4.07 16.30
N PRO A 149 23.51 3.77 17.11
CA PRO A 149 23.35 3.19 18.44
C PRO A 149 22.57 4.09 19.43
N VAL A 150 22.56 5.41 19.22
CA VAL A 150 21.76 6.35 20.03
C VAL A 150 20.28 6.15 19.73
N VAL A 151 19.92 6.10 18.45
CA VAL A 151 18.54 5.85 18.00
C VAL A 151 18.10 4.45 18.43
N LYS A 152 18.97 3.44 18.31
CA LYS A 152 18.70 2.08 18.78
C LYS A 152 18.36 2.04 20.29
N SER A 153 19.14 2.74 21.11
CA SER A 153 18.88 2.85 22.55
C SER A 153 17.57 3.57 22.85
N GLN A 154 17.19 4.55 22.03
CA GLN A 154 15.90 5.24 22.14
C GLN A 154 14.73 4.31 21.79
N LEU A 155 14.82 3.53 20.71
CA LEU A 155 13.80 2.53 20.35
C LEU A 155 13.59 1.53 21.49
N GLU A 156 14.67 0.96 22.02
CA GLU A 156 14.64 0.03 23.15
C GLU A 156 13.96 0.63 24.39
N ALA A 157 14.26 1.90 24.70
CA ALA A 157 13.66 2.60 25.85
C ALA A 157 12.18 2.96 25.64
N LEU A 158 11.70 2.99 24.39
CA LEU A 158 10.33 3.35 24.03
C LEU A 158 9.42 2.12 23.87
N ARG A 159 9.97 0.91 23.79
CA ARG A 159 9.23 -0.36 23.75
C ARG A 159 8.21 -0.46 24.88
N ASP A 160 6.98 -0.82 24.52
CA ASP A 160 5.86 -1.08 25.44
C ASP A 160 5.48 0.11 26.36
N THR A 161 6.01 1.31 26.09
CA THR A 161 5.70 2.51 26.89
C THR A 161 4.31 3.09 26.58
N GLY A 162 3.77 2.76 25.41
CA GLY A 162 2.52 3.32 24.88
C GLY A 162 2.62 4.79 24.44
N LYS A 163 3.82 5.38 24.41
CA LYS A 163 4.03 6.74 23.88
C LYS A 163 3.87 6.74 22.36
N ILE A 164 3.24 7.79 21.85
CA ILE A 164 3.21 8.05 20.42
C ILE A 164 4.58 8.60 20.00
N VAL A 165 5.16 7.97 18.98
CA VAL A 165 6.43 8.37 18.38
C VAL A 165 6.21 8.69 16.92
N HIS A 166 6.97 9.64 16.41
CA HIS A 166 7.07 10.00 15.00
C HIS A 166 8.43 9.52 14.49
N LEU A 167 8.39 8.59 13.54
CA LEU A 167 9.57 7.94 12.99
C LEU A 167 9.92 8.50 11.62
N TYR A 168 11.22 8.65 11.39
CA TYR A 168 11.80 9.00 10.11
C TYR A 168 12.89 7.99 9.78
N GLY A 169 12.94 7.54 8.53
CA GLY A 169 13.92 6.56 8.11
C GLY A 169 13.61 5.93 6.76
N THR A 170 14.01 4.68 6.61
CA THR A 170 13.81 3.90 5.38
C THR A 170 13.08 2.61 5.70
N LEU A 171 11.89 2.42 5.13
CA LEU A 171 11.21 1.14 5.14
C LEU A 171 11.83 0.25 4.08
N VAL A 172 12.13 -0.97 4.49
CA VAL A 172 12.79 -1.99 3.71
C VAL A 172 11.85 -3.18 3.59
N SER A 173 11.39 -3.49 2.39
CA SER A 173 10.46 -4.61 2.15
C SER A 173 11.17 -5.88 1.70
N ASN A 174 10.54 -7.03 1.96
CA ASN A 174 11.05 -8.38 1.64
C ASN A 174 12.31 -8.79 2.43
N VAL A 175 12.46 -8.24 3.63
CA VAL A 175 13.52 -8.63 4.57
C VAL A 175 12.97 -9.59 5.62
N PRO A 176 13.81 -10.51 6.16
CA PRO A 176 13.41 -11.41 7.23
C PRO A 176 13.33 -10.63 8.53
N ASP A 177 12.25 -9.88 8.69
CA ASP A 177 11.85 -9.17 9.90
C ASP A 177 10.32 -9.22 10.06
N TYR A 178 9.76 -8.52 11.05
CA TYR A 178 8.35 -8.56 11.39
C TYR A 178 7.48 -8.17 10.19
N ASN A 179 6.50 -9.02 9.86
CA ASN A 179 5.63 -8.87 8.69
C ASN A 179 6.36 -8.80 7.33
N GLY A 180 7.62 -9.28 7.26
CA GLY A 180 8.41 -9.28 6.01
C GLY A 180 8.99 -7.91 5.64
N SER A 181 9.08 -7.00 6.62
CA SER A 181 9.52 -5.62 6.40
C SER A 181 10.26 -5.08 7.63
N GLN A 182 11.27 -4.24 7.40
CA GLN A 182 12.02 -3.56 8.45
C GLN A 182 12.06 -2.06 8.17
N LEU A 183 11.61 -1.25 9.13
CA LEU A 183 11.82 0.18 9.14
C LEU A 183 13.15 0.48 9.84
N VAL A 184 14.14 0.88 9.06
CA VAL A 184 15.44 1.37 9.54
C VAL A 184 15.26 2.83 9.95
N VAL A 185 15.23 3.08 11.25
CA VAL A 185 14.95 4.40 11.84
C VAL A 185 16.22 5.23 11.92
N ASP A 186 16.17 6.43 11.33
CA ASP A 186 17.24 7.43 11.37
C ASP A 186 16.98 8.50 12.44
N ARG A 187 15.70 8.78 12.74
CA ARG A 187 15.30 9.79 13.73
C ARG A 187 13.96 9.45 14.37
N ILE A 188 13.84 9.76 15.65
CA ILE A 188 12.63 9.59 16.45
C ILE A 188 12.28 10.93 17.10
N GLU A 189 11.02 11.32 17.01
CA GLU A 189 10.42 12.39 17.81
C GLU A 189 9.33 11.76 18.69
N VAL A 190 9.26 12.15 19.96
CA VAL A 190 8.28 11.58 20.91
C VAL A 190 7.27 12.66 21.22
N GLU A 191 5.98 12.33 21.09
CA GLU A 191 4.90 13.25 21.48
C GLU A 191 4.91 13.40 23.03
N GLU A 192 4.84 14.65 23.51
CA GLU A 192 4.88 14.96 24.96
C GLU A 192 3.58 14.64 25.70
#